data_AF-A0A3D4FIP7-F1
#
_entry.id   AF-A0A3D4FIP7-F1
#
_cell.length_a   1.000
_cell.length_b   1.000
_cell.length_c   1.000
_cell.angle_alpha   90.00
_cell.angle_beta   90.00
_cell.angle_gamma   90.00
#
_symmetry.space_group_name_H-M   'P 1'
#
loop_
_entity.id
_entity.type
_entity.pdbx_description
1 polymer ?
#
loop_
_entity_poly.entity_id
_entity_poly.type
_entity_poly.pdbx_seq_one_letter_code
_entity_poly.pdbx_strand_id
1 'polypeptide(L)'
;MSYTTIRQPEGMVYSYDNLLRQAMIAELVAINDYSDILAYSDIKGLNNILEHILEEEKEHYGKLLNLLRKVDEEQYYMYRRVLNENESKYLEPLRIDYGMEKKDRRFILDKLREEIKGELEAIVLYEDQLRKIPDPEGRTIMYEIIMDEKEHVEELTQALLKLDKHKYGPISRC
;
A
#
# COMPACT_ATOMS: atom_id res chain seq x y z
N MET A 1 1.35 8.95 -15.17
CA MET A 1 1.79 8.55 -13.82
C MET A 1 2.01 9.82 -13.03
N SER A 2 1.35 9.96 -11.88
CA SER A 2 1.74 10.91 -10.85
C SER A 2 1.55 10.22 -9.51
N TYR A 3 2.62 10.04 -8.77
CA TYR A 3 2.59 9.54 -7.40
C TYR A 3 2.44 10.75 -6.49
N THR A 4 1.19 11.18 -6.31
CA THR A 4 0.57 11.61 -5.04
C THR A 4 1.34 12.56 -4.10
N THR A 5 2.33 13.34 -4.55
CA THR A 5 3.01 14.34 -3.70
C THR A 5 3.01 15.74 -4.30
N ILE A 6 2.16 16.61 -3.75
CA ILE A 6 2.26 18.06 -3.89
C ILE A 6 3.52 18.50 -3.12
N ARG A 7 4.72 18.31 -3.70
CA ARG A 7 5.98 18.95 -3.25
C ARG A 7 7.28 18.53 -3.97
N GLN A 8 7.32 17.48 -4.80
CA GLN A 8 8.59 17.04 -5.39
C GLN A 8 8.45 16.69 -6.88
N PRO A 9 9.40 17.12 -7.74
CA PRO A 9 9.44 16.63 -9.11
C PRO A 9 9.73 15.13 -9.12
N GLU A 10 8.91 14.38 -9.84
CA GLU A 10 9.10 12.94 -10.03
C GLU A 10 10.27 12.69 -10.98
N GLY A 11 11.17 11.78 -10.59
CA GLY A 11 12.17 11.23 -11.49
C GLY A 11 11.52 10.31 -12.53
N MET A 12 12.21 10.07 -13.63
CA MET A 12 11.75 9.11 -14.63
C MET A 12 12.26 7.71 -14.28
N VAL A 13 11.38 6.71 -14.37
CA VAL A 13 11.69 5.33 -14.02
C VAL A 13 12.36 4.64 -15.21
N TYR A 14 13.66 4.35 -15.10
CA TYR A 14 14.47 3.76 -16.18
C TYR A 14 15.16 2.45 -15.82
N SER A 15 15.21 2.11 -14.53
CA SER A 15 16.00 0.99 -14.02
C SER A 15 15.21 0.17 -13.04
N TYR A 16 15.67 -1.05 -12.79
CA TYR A 16 14.96 -2.02 -11.95
C TYR A 16 14.80 -1.53 -10.50
N ASP A 17 15.87 -1.01 -9.90
CA ASP A 17 15.85 -0.37 -8.59
C ASP A 17 14.86 0.81 -8.51
N ASN A 18 14.68 1.58 -9.59
CA ASN A 18 13.67 2.64 -9.64
C ASN A 18 12.24 2.11 -9.74
N LEU A 19 12.01 0.98 -10.41
CA LEU A 19 10.70 0.31 -10.42
C LEU A 19 10.33 -0.13 -9.00
N LEU A 20 11.28 -0.75 -8.28
CA LEU A 20 11.07 -1.18 -6.89
C LEU A 20 10.76 0.00 -5.98
N ARG A 21 11.46 1.14 -6.12
CA ARG A 21 11.16 2.35 -5.35
C ARG A 21 9.78 2.91 -5.65
N GLN A 22 9.39 2.89 -6.92
CA GLN A 22 8.06 3.34 -7.34
C GLN A 22 6.96 2.46 -6.74
N ALA A 23 7.16 1.14 -6.68
CA ALA A 23 6.23 0.24 -6.01
C ALA A 23 6.17 0.49 -4.50
N MET A 24 7.33 0.60 -3.84
CA MET A 24 7.39 0.91 -2.40
C MET A 24 6.69 2.24 -2.04
N ILE A 25 6.74 3.23 -2.92
CA ILE A 25 6.02 4.51 -2.72
C ILE A 25 4.51 4.27 -2.78
N ALA A 26 4.03 3.47 -3.73
CA ALA A 26 2.63 3.11 -3.82
C ALA A 26 2.16 2.36 -2.55
N GLU A 27 2.92 1.39 -2.05
CA GLU A 27 2.54 0.68 -0.80
C GLU A 27 2.49 1.64 0.40
N LEU A 28 3.42 2.59 0.50
CA LEU A 28 3.39 3.58 1.58
C LEU A 28 2.18 4.51 1.50
N VAL A 29 1.67 4.80 0.30
CA VAL A 29 0.43 5.56 0.12
C VAL A 29 -0.74 4.72 0.62
N ALA A 30 -0.87 3.47 0.17
CA ALA A 30 -1.90 2.54 0.60
C ALA A 30 -1.90 2.33 2.12
N ILE A 31 -0.74 2.06 2.73
CA ILE A 31 -0.58 1.93 4.19
C ILE A 31 -1.15 3.13 4.94
N ASN A 32 -0.86 4.35 4.46
CA ASN A 32 -1.33 5.58 5.10
C ASN A 32 -2.84 5.75 4.90
N ASP A 33 -3.34 5.53 3.69
CA ASP A 33 -4.76 5.67 3.39
C ASP A 33 -5.62 4.68 4.19
N TYR A 34 -5.19 3.41 4.30
CA TYR A 34 -5.85 2.42 5.17
C TYR A 34 -5.76 2.76 6.65
N SER A 35 -4.60 3.19 7.13
CA SER A 35 -4.42 3.64 8.52
C SER A 35 -5.34 4.80 8.86
N ASP A 36 -5.49 5.75 7.94
CA ASP A 36 -6.39 6.90 8.09
C ASP A 36 -7.84 6.43 8.22
N ILE A 37 -8.32 5.51 7.37
CA ILE A 37 -9.71 5.03 7.45
C ILE A 37 -9.96 4.30 8.77
N LEU A 38 -9.03 3.45 9.21
CA LEU A 38 -9.11 2.73 10.48
C LEU A 38 -9.20 3.68 11.68
N ALA A 39 -8.52 4.83 11.63
CA ALA A 39 -8.59 5.84 12.68
C ALA A 39 -9.99 6.49 12.81
N TYR A 40 -10.80 6.49 11.74
CA TYR A 40 -12.11 7.14 11.72
C TYR A 40 -13.31 6.17 11.77
N SER A 41 -13.12 4.90 11.42
CA SER A 41 -14.19 3.90 11.31
C SER A 41 -14.46 3.14 12.62
N ASP A 42 -15.74 3.02 12.99
CA ASP A 42 -16.19 2.14 14.08
C ASP A 42 -16.97 0.91 13.61
N ILE A 43 -16.91 0.61 12.31
CA ILE A 43 -17.60 -0.50 11.69
C ILE A 43 -16.71 -1.75 11.80
N LYS A 44 -16.90 -2.55 12.85
CA LYS A 44 -16.06 -3.74 13.13
C LYS A 44 -15.79 -4.63 11.91
N GLY A 45 -16.84 -4.96 11.14
CA GLY A 45 -16.69 -5.83 9.97
C GLY A 45 -15.86 -5.22 8.84
N LEU A 46 -15.88 -3.90 8.70
CA LEU A 46 -15.00 -3.17 7.78
C LEU A 46 -13.58 -3.10 8.33
N ASN A 47 -13.43 -2.76 9.62
CA ASN A 47 -12.10 -2.63 10.23
C ASN A 47 -11.31 -3.93 10.15
N ASN A 48 -11.94 -5.09 10.31
CA ASN A 48 -11.27 -6.37 10.11
C ASN A 48 -10.71 -6.56 8.69
N ILE A 49 -11.43 -6.10 7.65
CA ILE A 49 -10.97 -6.17 6.25
C ILE A 49 -9.80 -5.20 6.06
N LEU A 50 -9.96 -3.95 6.52
CA LEU A 50 -8.91 -2.93 6.37
C LEU A 50 -7.64 -3.28 7.16
N GLU A 51 -7.76 -3.90 8.33
CA GLU A 51 -6.62 -4.40 9.11
C GLU A 51 -5.89 -5.53 8.36
N HIS A 52 -6.63 -6.44 7.72
CA HIS A 52 -6.04 -7.51 6.91
C HIS A 52 -5.23 -6.94 5.75
N ILE A 53 -5.85 -6.09 4.93
CA ILE A 53 -5.21 -5.43 3.79
C ILE A 53 -4.00 -4.62 4.27
N LEU A 54 -4.14 -3.79 5.31
CA LEU A 54 -3.05 -2.99 5.86
C LEU A 54 -1.82 -3.82 6.27
N GLU A 55 -2.02 -5.02 6.81
CA GLU A 55 -0.89 -5.89 7.16
C GLU A 55 -0.22 -6.47 5.90
N GLU A 56 -0.99 -6.78 4.85
CA GLU A 56 -0.45 -7.20 3.55
C GLU A 56 0.33 -6.07 2.86
N GLU A 57 -0.17 -4.83 2.88
CA GLU A 57 0.58 -3.69 2.33
C GLU A 57 1.93 -3.47 3.02
N LYS A 58 1.97 -3.66 4.34
CA LYS A 58 3.23 -3.61 5.10
C LYS A 58 4.16 -4.74 4.70
N GLU A 59 3.63 -5.93 4.42
CA GLU A 59 4.38 -7.05 3.89
C GLU A 59 4.91 -6.78 2.47
N HIS A 60 4.10 -6.21 1.58
CA HIS A 60 4.47 -5.79 0.22
C HIS A 60 5.67 -4.83 0.28
N TYR A 61 5.54 -3.76 1.06
CA TYR A 61 6.64 -2.82 1.29
C TYR A 61 7.90 -3.51 1.82
N GLY A 62 7.75 -4.43 2.78
CA GLY A 62 8.85 -5.20 3.35
C GLY A 62 9.57 -6.08 2.33
N LYS A 63 8.81 -6.82 1.52
CA LYS A 63 9.32 -7.67 0.43
C LYS A 63 10.09 -6.83 -0.59
N LEU A 64 9.49 -5.74 -1.05
CA LEU A 64 10.10 -4.83 -2.03
C LEU A 64 11.38 -4.17 -1.51
N LEU A 65 11.39 -3.70 -0.26
CA LEU A 65 12.59 -3.11 0.36
C LEU A 65 13.71 -4.14 0.52
N ASN A 66 13.36 -5.38 0.89
CA ASN A 66 14.34 -6.46 0.98
C ASN A 66 14.93 -6.79 -0.40
N LEU A 67 14.11 -6.83 -1.44
CA LEU A 67 14.54 -7.03 -2.82
C LEU A 67 15.41 -5.86 -3.31
N LEU A 68 15.02 -4.62 -3.03
CA LEU A 68 15.82 -3.43 -3.37
C LEU A 68 17.23 -3.51 -2.78
N ARG A 69 17.34 -3.94 -1.52
CA ARG A 69 18.64 -4.14 -0.85
C ARG A 69 19.49 -5.27 -1.45
N LYS A 70 18.93 -6.16 -2.26
CA LYS A 70 19.70 -7.17 -3.00
C LYS A 70 20.23 -6.63 -4.32
N VAL A 71 19.52 -5.67 -4.93
CA VAL A 71 19.82 -5.18 -6.28
C VAL A 71 20.56 -3.84 -6.31
N ASP A 72 20.48 -3.07 -5.23
CA ASP A 72 21.14 -1.78 -5.05
C ASP A 72 22.14 -1.84 -3.89
N GLU A 73 23.43 -1.92 -4.24
CA GLU A 73 24.53 -2.08 -3.28
C GLU A 73 24.66 -0.86 -2.35
N GLU A 74 24.44 0.35 -2.85
CA GLU A 74 24.46 1.58 -2.07
C GLU A 74 23.32 1.61 -1.04
N GLN A 75 22.11 1.20 -1.43
CA GLN A 75 20.97 1.07 -0.52
C GLN A 75 21.24 0.04 0.58
N TYR A 76 21.88 -1.08 0.25
CA TYR A 76 22.31 -2.07 1.22
C TYR A 76 23.40 -1.54 2.16
N TYR A 77 24.39 -0.84 1.62
CA TYR A 77 25.43 -0.19 2.41
C TYR A 77 24.84 0.80 3.42
N MET A 78 23.88 1.64 2.99
CA MET A 78 23.20 2.58 3.89
C MET A 78 22.41 1.86 4.98
N TYR A 79 21.71 0.77 4.64
CA TYR A 79 21.04 -0.08 5.63
C TYR A 79 22.02 -0.59 6.70
N ARG A 80 23.18 -1.14 6.28
CA ARG A 80 24.21 -1.63 7.21
C ARG A 80 24.80 -0.54 8.08
N ARG A 81 25.05 0.64 7.51
CA ARG A 81 25.57 1.80 8.24
C ARG A 81 24.58 2.26 9.32
N VAL A 82 23.30 2.40 8.97
CA VAL A 82 22.24 2.78 9.91
C VAL A 82 22.13 1.77 11.04
N LEU A 83 22.18 0.45 10.77
CA LEU A 83 22.17 -0.57 11.82
C LEU A 83 23.37 -0.46 12.76
N ASN A 84 24.57 -0.27 12.22
CA ASN A 84 25.79 -0.16 13.02
C ASN A 84 25.86 1.14 13.85
N GLU A 85 25.24 2.23 13.38
CA GLU A 85 25.20 3.52 14.08
C GLU A 85 24.04 3.61 15.11
N ASN A 86 23.01 2.76 15.02
CA ASN A 86 21.75 2.90 15.75
C ASN A 86 21.58 2.04 17.01
N GLU A 87 22.55 1.23 17.44
CA GLU A 87 22.38 0.45 18.69
C GLU A 87 22.15 1.33 19.95
N SER A 88 22.39 2.66 19.90
CA SER A 88 22.26 3.54 21.07
C SER A 88 21.43 4.82 20.87
N LYS A 89 21.02 5.23 19.66
CA LYS A 89 20.59 6.63 19.41
C LYS A 89 19.07 6.88 19.35
N TYR A 90 18.24 5.84 19.25
CA TYR A 90 16.79 5.98 19.00
C TYR A 90 15.91 5.00 19.81
N LEU A 91 16.30 4.64 21.03
CA LEU A 91 15.66 3.58 21.85
C LEU A 91 14.33 3.97 22.52
N GLU A 92 13.92 5.23 22.48
CA GLU A 92 12.62 5.61 23.02
C GLU A 92 11.52 5.24 22.03
N PRO A 93 10.49 4.47 22.43
CA PRO A 93 9.33 4.21 21.59
C PRO A 93 8.70 5.55 21.19
N LEU A 94 8.67 5.84 19.89
CA LEU A 94 7.93 6.99 19.37
C LEU A 94 6.44 6.73 19.65
N ARG A 95 5.88 7.45 20.61
CA ARG A 95 4.45 7.38 20.94
C ARG A 95 3.70 8.32 20.01
N ILE A 96 2.63 7.81 19.41
CA ILE A 96 1.67 8.63 18.68
C ILE A 96 0.46 8.82 19.59
N ASP A 97 0.16 10.08 19.93
CA ASP A 97 -1.10 10.46 20.56
C ASP A 97 -2.14 10.66 19.45
N TYR A 98 -3.04 9.69 19.26
CA TYR A 98 -4.20 9.86 18.39
C TYR A 98 -5.41 10.35 19.18
N GLY A 99 -5.93 11.52 18.79
CA GLY A 99 -7.26 11.99 19.15
C GLY A 99 -7.95 12.43 17.88
N MET A 100 -8.74 11.55 17.27
CA MET A 100 -9.50 11.87 16.06
C MET A 100 -10.99 11.66 16.26
N GLU A 101 -11.78 12.64 15.85
CA GLU A 101 -13.24 12.57 15.87
C GLU A 101 -13.73 11.65 14.75
N LYS A 102 -14.65 10.73 15.09
CA LYS A 102 -15.31 9.82 14.15
C LYS A 102 -15.98 10.59 13.00
N LYS A 103 -15.94 10.03 11.79
CA LYS A 103 -16.52 10.63 10.58
C LYS A 103 -17.84 9.96 10.18
N ASP A 104 -18.68 10.69 9.43
CA ASP A 104 -19.97 10.17 8.94
C ASP A 104 -19.79 9.06 7.89
N ARG A 105 -20.77 8.18 7.75
CA ARG A 105 -20.80 7.03 6.84
C ARG A 105 -20.52 7.40 5.38
N ARG A 106 -20.90 8.61 4.94
CA ARG A 106 -20.61 9.09 3.57
C ARG A 106 -19.10 9.19 3.34
N PHE A 107 -18.37 9.73 4.31
CA PHE A 107 -16.91 9.82 4.25
C PHE A 107 -16.27 8.44 4.12
N ILE A 108 -16.76 7.45 4.88
CA ILE A 108 -16.28 6.06 4.80
C ILE A 108 -16.53 5.46 3.40
N LEU A 109 -17.71 5.70 2.82
CA LEU A 109 -18.02 5.22 1.47
C LEU A 109 -17.16 5.88 0.40
N ASP A 110 -16.90 7.19 0.52
CA ASP A 110 -16.05 7.91 -0.42
C ASP A 110 -14.61 7.40 -0.33
N LYS A 111 -14.10 7.18 0.88
CA LYS A 111 -12.79 6.58 1.11
C LYS A 111 -12.67 5.18 0.53
N LEU A 112 -13.64 4.29 0.79
CA LEU A 112 -13.65 2.95 0.19
C LEU A 112 -13.58 2.96 -1.34
N ARG A 113 -14.20 3.94 -2.01
CA ARG A 113 -14.12 4.06 -3.46
C ARG A 113 -12.76 4.57 -3.93
N GLU A 114 -12.14 5.48 -3.18
CA GLU A 114 -10.76 5.90 -3.45
C GLU A 114 -9.77 4.75 -3.23
N GLU A 115 -9.93 3.92 -2.20
CA GLU A 115 -9.08 2.73 -1.99
C GLU A 115 -9.23 1.72 -3.13
N ILE A 116 -10.46 1.37 -3.54
CA ILE A 116 -10.68 0.47 -4.70
C ILE A 116 -10.00 1.02 -5.96
N LYS A 117 -10.06 2.34 -6.16
CA LYS A 117 -9.36 2.99 -7.27
C LYS A 117 -7.84 2.89 -7.10
N GLY A 118 -7.31 3.11 -5.90
CA GLY A 118 -5.90 2.95 -5.54
C GLY A 118 -5.39 1.56 -5.90
N GLU A 119 -6.12 0.51 -5.51
CA GLU A 119 -5.74 -0.87 -5.84
C GLU A 119 -5.74 -1.15 -7.33
N LEU A 120 -6.72 -0.62 -8.07
CA LEU A 120 -6.73 -0.73 -9.53
C LEU A 120 -5.56 0.00 -10.18
N GLU A 121 -5.15 1.15 -9.65
CA GLU A 121 -3.97 1.90 -10.11
C GLU A 121 -2.67 1.13 -9.79
N ALA A 122 -2.59 0.49 -8.61
CA ALA A 122 -1.49 -0.37 -8.19
C ALA A 122 -1.35 -1.60 -9.11
N ILE A 123 -2.44 -2.31 -9.39
CA ILE A 123 -2.45 -3.45 -10.33
C ILE A 123 -1.93 -3.03 -11.71
N VAL A 124 -2.42 -1.92 -12.27
CA VAL A 124 -1.99 -1.44 -13.59
C VAL A 124 -0.50 -1.09 -13.59
N LEU A 125 -0.03 -0.46 -12.52
CA LEU A 125 1.38 -0.15 -12.33
C LEU A 125 2.21 -1.44 -12.27
N TYR A 126 1.89 -2.35 -11.38
CA TYR A 126 2.68 -3.54 -11.11
C TYR A 126 2.70 -4.50 -12.31
N GLU A 127 1.60 -4.61 -13.06
CA GLU A 127 1.58 -5.38 -14.32
C GLU A 127 2.49 -4.78 -15.40
N ASP A 128 2.63 -3.45 -15.44
CA ASP A 128 3.59 -2.78 -16.32
C ASP A 128 5.04 -2.98 -15.85
N GLN A 129 5.29 -2.87 -14.54
CA GLN A 129 6.61 -3.10 -13.95
C GLN A 129 7.07 -4.56 -14.10
N LEU A 130 6.18 -5.54 -13.88
CA LEU A 130 6.47 -6.97 -13.99
C LEU A 130 7.10 -7.35 -15.34
N ARG A 131 6.69 -6.68 -16.43
CA ARG A 131 7.24 -6.89 -17.77
C ARG A 131 8.69 -6.40 -17.92
N LYS A 132 9.12 -5.50 -17.04
CA LYS A 132 10.42 -4.83 -17.04
C LYS A 132 11.40 -5.41 -16.00
N ILE A 133 10.91 -6.20 -15.04
CA ILE A 133 11.75 -6.87 -14.04
C ILE A 133 12.59 -7.97 -14.73
N PRO A 134 13.94 -7.92 -14.59
CA PRO A 134 14.82 -8.81 -15.34
C PRO A 134 14.99 -10.20 -14.69
N ASP A 135 14.82 -10.32 -13.37
CA ASP A 135 15.14 -11.55 -12.63
C ASP A 135 13.88 -12.32 -12.18
N PRO A 136 13.97 -13.66 -12.02
CA PRO A 136 12.82 -14.47 -11.61
C PRO A 136 12.31 -14.18 -10.19
N GLU A 137 13.19 -13.86 -9.24
CA GLU A 137 12.78 -13.62 -7.84
C GLU A 137 11.88 -12.39 -7.76
N GLY A 138 12.31 -11.28 -8.35
CA GLY A 138 11.53 -10.05 -8.40
C GLY A 138 10.23 -10.21 -9.17
N ARG A 139 10.21 -11.03 -10.24
CA ARG A 139 8.97 -11.33 -10.98
C ARG A 139 7.99 -12.12 -10.14
N THR A 140 8.47 -13.08 -9.34
CA THR A 140 7.62 -13.84 -8.42
C THR A 140 7.04 -12.93 -7.36
N ILE A 141 7.86 -12.13 -6.67
CA ILE A 141 7.41 -11.19 -5.65
C ILE A 141 6.38 -10.22 -6.22
N MET A 142 6.68 -9.61 -7.37
CA MET A 142 5.75 -8.66 -8.02
C MET A 142 4.45 -9.34 -8.46
N TYR A 143 4.50 -10.59 -8.91
CA TYR A 143 3.30 -11.34 -9.28
C TYR A 143 2.43 -11.68 -8.07
N GLU A 144 3.04 -12.05 -6.93
CA GLU A 144 2.32 -12.27 -5.67
C GLU A 144 1.59 -11.00 -5.24
N ILE A 145 2.29 -9.85 -5.19
CA ILE A 145 1.70 -8.54 -4.86
C ILE A 145 0.52 -8.22 -5.79
N ILE A 146 0.67 -8.40 -7.12
CA ILE A 146 -0.44 -8.19 -8.08
C ILE A 146 -1.67 -9.05 -7.77
N MET A 147 -1.47 -10.28 -7.28
CA MET A 147 -2.57 -11.16 -6.93
C MET A 147 -3.26 -10.71 -5.64
N ASP A 148 -2.48 -10.25 -4.67
CA ASP A 148 -2.96 -9.71 -3.41
C ASP A 148 -3.80 -8.43 -3.68
N GLU A 149 -3.32 -7.50 -4.52
CA GLU A 149 -4.10 -6.28 -4.85
C GLU A 149 -5.41 -6.60 -5.57
N LYS A 150 -5.43 -7.67 -6.38
CA LYS A 150 -6.67 -8.15 -7.03
C LYS A 150 -7.65 -8.71 -6.00
N GLU A 151 -7.15 -9.37 -4.96
CA GLU A 151 -7.97 -9.82 -3.83
C GLU A 151 -8.52 -8.63 -3.05
N HIS A 152 -7.70 -7.61 -2.75
CA HIS A 152 -8.13 -6.41 -2.04
C HIS A 152 -9.26 -5.66 -2.77
N VAL A 153 -9.16 -5.53 -4.10
CA VAL A 153 -10.25 -4.96 -4.92
C VAL A 153 -11.58 -5.69 -4.66
N GLU A 154 -11.55 -7.01 -4.58
CA GLU A 154 -12.74 -7.83 -4.33
C GLU A 154 -13.22 -7.69 -2.88
N GLU A 155 -12.32 -7.71 -1.89
CA GLU A 155 -12.67 -7.52 -0.48
C GLU A 155 -13.32 -6.16 -0.21
N LEU A 156 -12.72 -5.09 -0.73
CA LEU A 156 -13.24 -3.73 -0.63
C LEU A 156 -14.55 -3.57 -1.39
N THR A 157 -14.69 -4.21 -2.56
CA THR A 157 -15.95 -4.23 -3.30
C THR A 157 -17.05 -4.92 -2.49
N GLN A 158 -16.74 -6.03 -1.82
CA GLN A 158 -17.69 -6.70 -0.91
C GLN A 158 -18.07 -5.80 0.27
N ALA A 159 -17.10 -5.08 0.87
CA ALA A 159 -17.36 -4.11 1.93
C ALA A 159 -18.26 -2.97 1.43
N LEU A 160 -17.95 -2.42 0.26
CA LEU A 160 -18.72 -1.35 -0.40
C LEU A 160 -20.15 -1.79 -0.66
N LEU A 161 -20.39 -2.98 -1.24
CA LEU A 161 -21.73 -3.49 -1.49
C LEU A 161 -22.54 -3.65 -0.19
N LYS A 162 -21.92 -4.15 0.88
CA LYS A 162 -22.55 -4.30 2.20
C LYS A 162 -22.85 -2.97 2.88
N LEU A 163 -22.07 -1.91 2.60
CA LEU A 163 -22.22 -0.60 3.24
C LEU A 163 -23.04 0.39 2.42
N ASP A 164 -22.97 0.36 1.11
CA ASP A 164 -23.77 1.23 0.26
C ASP A 164 -25.19 0.68 0.14
N LYS A 165 -26.20 1.55 0.26
CA LYS A 165 -27.60 1.15 0.16
C LYS A 165 -28.02 0.92 -1.29
N HIS A 166 -27.30 1.51 -2.24
CA HIS A 166 -27.62 1.43 -3.66
C HIS A 166 -26.84 0.32 -4.34
N LYS A 167 -27.42 -0.25 -5.40
CA LYS A 167 -26.80 -1.31 -6.19
C LYS A 167 -25.83 -0.71 -7.21
N TYR A 168 -24.73 -1.42 -7.47
CA TYR A 168 -23.75 -1.06 -8.49
C TYR A 168 -24.04 -1.81 -9.80
N GLY A 169 -25.28 -1.69 -10.30
CA GLY A 169 -25.70 -2.35 -11.54
C GLY A 169 -25.73 -3.89 -11.42
N PRO A 170 -24.92 -4.63 -12.20
CA PRO A 170 -24.96 -6.10 -12.23
C PRO A 170 -24.44 -6.76 -10.94
N ILE A 171 -23.67 -6.03 -10.13
CA ILE A 171 -23.22 -6.48 -8.82
C ILE A 171 -24.12 -5.88 -7.74
N SER A 172 -24.56 -6.72 -6.79
CA SER A 172 -25.40 -6.32 -5.67
C SER A 172 -25.04 -7.08 -4.42
N ARG A 173 -25.53 -6.61 -3.26
CA ARG A 173 -25.41 -7.34 -1.99
C ARG A 173 -25.82 -8.80 -2.17
N CYS A 174 -24.90 -9.72 -1.88
CA CYS A 174 -25.22 -11.11 -1.61
C CYS A 174 -25.99 -11.23 -0.28
#